data_AF-A0A2T8HRM6-F1
#
_entry.id   AF-A0A2T8HRM6-F1
#
_cell.length_a   1.000
_cell.length_b   1.000
_cell.length_c   1.000
_cell.angle_alpha   90.00
_cell.angle_beta   90.00
_cell.angle_gamma   90.00
#
_symmetry.space_group_name_H-M   'P 1'
#
loop_
_entity.id
_entity.type
_entity.pdbx_description
1 polymer ?
#
loop_
_entity_poly.entity_id
_entity_poly.type
_entity_poly.pdbx_seq_one_letter_code
_entity_poly.pdbx_strand_id
1 'polypeptide(L)'
;MSLRAGDIVEIETPQGWLQGLVMAQEAGYPPAIGVAMVLHDAPLPAPAAPLDPTALQVVLMPLDRAQLAGHLRVLGAQRPPPSPGFRVPVRDRAGAEIYDWIWQAGRLRLRRPEDADDLPLREIRALDDLVEDLAGRAKRR
;
A
#
# COMPACT_ATOMS: atom_id res chain seq x y z
N MET A 1 12.74 7.17 -11.85
CA MET A 1 13.34 6.72 -10.57
C MET A 1 12.71 5.38 -10.19
N SER A 2 13.47 4.42 -9.66
CA SER A 2 12.85 3.21 -9.08
C SER A 2 12.59 3.45 -7.61
N LEU A 3 11.36 3.22 -7.16
CA LEU A 3 11.06 3.06 -5.73
C LEU A 3 11.87 1.88 -5.16
N ARG A 4 11.99 1.82 -3.83
CA ARG A 4 12.62 0.75 -3.06
C ARG A 4 11.87 0.56 -1.74
N ALA A 5 11.97 -0.63 -1.16
CA ALA A 5 11.51 -0.85 0.20
C ALA A 5 12.21 0.12 1.17
N GLY A 6 11.43 0.81 2.00
CA GLY A 6 11.87 1.85 2.92
C GLY A 6 11.64 3.28 2.44
N ASP A 7 11.34 3.51 1.15
CA ASP A 7 11.08 4.86 0.65
C ASP A 7 9.83 5.45 1.31
N ILE A 8 9.95 6.67 1.84
CA ILE A 8 8.81 7.48 2.24
C ILE A 8 8.37 8.25 1.01
N VAL A 9 7.14 8.01 0.57
CA VAL A 9 6.55 8.60 -0.62
C VAL A 9 5.43 9.57 -0.24
N GLU A 10 5.22 10.55 -1.11
CA GLU A 10 4.07 11.44 -1.09
C GLU A 10 3.46 11.44 -2.49
N ILE A 11 2.13 11.28 -2.56
CA ILE A 11 1.36 11.24 -3.80
C ILE A 11 0.37 12.39 -3.77
N GLU A 12 0.44 13.26 -4.77
CA GLU A 12 -0.57 14.28 -5.02
C GLU A 12 -1.87 13.62 -5.50
N THR A 13 -3.00 14.00 -4.92
CA THR A 13 -4.34 13.51 -5.26
C THR A 13 -5.31 14.68 -5.36
N PRO A 14 -6.46 14.55 -6.05
CA PRO A 14 -7.46 15.61 -6.11
C PRO A 14 -8.00 16.05 -4.73
N GLN A 15 -7.86 15.20 -3.70
CA GLN A 15 -8.35 15.40 -2.35
C GLN A 15 -7.24 15.84 -1.37
N GLY A 16 -6.01 16.03 -1.82
CA GLY A 16 -4.86 16.43 -1.01
C GLY A 16 -3.62 15.57 -1.25
N TRP A 17 -2.71 15.54 -0.28
CA TRP A 17 -1.44 14.82 -0.37
C TRP A 17 -1.48 13.56 0.49
N LEU A 18 -1.19 12.41 -0.12
CA LEU A 18 -1.16 11.10 0.53
C LEU A 18 0.28 10.68 0.83
N GLN A 19 0.62 10.50 2.11
CA GLN A 19 1.94 10.05 2.54
C GLN A 19 1.99 8.53 2.76
N GLY A 20 3.06 7.84 2.35
CA GLY A 20 3.21 6.41 2.57
C GLY A 20 4.65 5.93 2.74
N LEU A 21 4.80 4.69 3.19
CA LEU A 21 6.04 3.94 3.31
C LEU A 21 6.00 2.74 2.35
N VAL A 22 6.97 2.65 1.44
CA VAL A 22 7.10 1.47 0.59
C VAL A 22 7.61 0.31 1.43
N MET A 23 6.77 -0.71 1.63
CA MET A 23 7.08 -1.82 2.55
C MET A 23 7.89 -2.92 1.89
N ALA A 24 7.56 -3.23 0.63
CA ALA A 24 8.25 -4.22 -0.16
C ALA A 24 8.09 -3.91 -1.66
N GLN A 25 9.07 -4.35 -2.44
CA GLN A 25 9.02 -4.32 -3.88
C GLN A 25 9.59 -5.63 -4.39
N GLU A 26 8.72 -6.61 -4.59
CA GLU A 26 9.08 -7.82 -5.32
C GLU A 26 8.66 -7.66 -6.78
N ALA A 27 9.33 -8.37 -7.68
CA ALA A 27 8.92 -8.45 -9.09
C ALA A 27 7.58 -9.20 -9.30
N GLY A 28 6.88 -9.55 -8.21
CA GLY A 28 5.54 -10.13 -8.21
C GLY A 28 4.45 -9.07 -8.08
N TYR A 29 3.29 -9.37 -8.67
CA TYR A 29 2.15 -8.47 -8.73
C TYR A 29 1.28 -8.54 -7.46
N PRO A 30 0.74 -7.42 -6.94
CA PRO A 30 1.14 -6.04 -7.18
C PRO A 30 2.20 -5.56 -6.15
N PRO A 31 2.95 -4.48 -6.46
CA PRO A 31 3.71 -3.75 -5.45
C PRO A 31 2.80 -3.35 -4.27
N ALA A 32 3.27 -3.50 -3.03
CA ALA A 32 2.49 -3.19 -1.84
C ALA A 32 3.05 -1.96 -1.13
N ILE A 33 2.20 -1.01 -0.75
CA ILE A 33 2.59 0.20 -0.03
C ILE A 33 1.95 0.15 1.35
N GLY A 34 2.73 0.28 2.41
CA GLY A 34 2.19 0.59 3.73
C GLY A 34 1.96 2.09 3.80
N VAL A 35 0.72 2.57 3.81
CA VAL A 35 0.47 4.02 3.73
C VAL A 35 0.18 4.57 5.14
N ALA A 36 0.87 5.66 5.51
CA ALA A 36 0.54 6.46 6.68
C ALA A 36 -0.56 7.42 6.26
N MET A 37 -1.80 7.00 6.43
CA MET A 37 -2.91 7.65 5.76
C MET A 37 -3.35 8.90 6.52
N VAL A 38 -2.58 9.98 6.41
CA VAL A 38 -3.01 11.33 6.74
C VAL A 38 -3.08 12.12 5.43
N LEU A 39 -4.27 12.64 5.13
CA LEU A 39 -4.44 13.63 4.09
C LEU A 39 -3.93 14.95 4.63
N HIS A 40 -2.98 15.55 3.92
CA HIS A 40 -2.49 16.88 4.20
C HIS A 40 -2.98 17.86 3.13
N ASP A 41 -3.32 19.08 3.55
CA ASP A 41 -3.74 20.15 2.62
C ASP A 41 -2.56 20.72 1.81
N ALA A 42 -1.33 20.48 2.27
CA ALA A 42 -0.11 21.02 1.69
C ALA A 42 1.00 19.95 1.63
N PRO A 43 1.94 20.06 0.66
CA PRO A 43 3.06 19.13 0.53
C PRO A 43 3.98 19.16 1.75
N LEU A 44 4.48 18.00 2.13
CA LEU A 44 5.43 17.84 3.23
C LEU A 44 6.87 18.22 2.81
N PRO A 45 7.69 18.69 3.78
CA PRO A 45 9.10 18.95 3.55
C PRO A 45 9.88 17.65 3.30
N ALA A 46 10.99 17.76 2.56
CA ALA A 46 11.99 16.70 2.41
C ALA A 46 13.28 17.10 3.16
N PRO A 47 13.80 16.26 4.10
CA PRO A 47 13.33 14.92 4.42
C PRO A 47 12.07 14.91 5.31
N ALA A 48 11.16 13.95 5.06
CA ALA A 48 10.01 13.72 5.92
C ALA A 48 10.41 13.11 7.27
N ALA A 49 9.59 13.35 8.30
CA ALA A 49 9.73 12.65 9.58
C ALA A 49 9.47 11.14 9.42
N PRO A 50 10.12 10.27 10.23
CA PRO A 50 9.82 8.85 10.23
C PRO A 50 8.34 8.57 10.53
N LEU A 51 7.76 7.66 9.78
CA LEU A 51 6.39 7.18 9.94
C LEU A 51 6.33 6.10 11.03
N ASP A 52 5.35 6.19 11.93
CA ASP A 52 5.03 5.12 12.89
C ASP A 52 4.37 3.94 12.16
N PRO A 53 5.06 2.78 12.07
CA PRO A 53 4.53 1.59 11.39
C PRO A 53 3.20 1.08 11.91
N THR A 54 2.90 1.29 13.19
CA THR A 54 1.70 0.75 13.84
C THR A 54 0.43 1.52 13.48
N ALA A 55 0.59 2.77 13.03
CA ALA A 55 -0.48 3.63 12.56
C ALA A 55 -0.75 3.47 11.05
N LEU A 56 0.03 2.65 10.34
CA LEU A 56 -0.07 2.50 8.89
C LEU A 56 -1.12 1.45 8.51
N GLN A 57 -1.99 1.80 7.58
CA GLN A 57 -2.82 0.80 6.92
C GLN A 57 -2.01 0.20 5.77
N VAL A 58 -1.81 -1.12 5.83
CA VAL A 58 -1.14 -1.86 4.75
C VAL A 58 -2.14 -2.09 3.62
N VAL A 59 -1.84 -1.53 2.44
CA VAL A 59 -2.65 -1.70 1.23
C VAL A 59 -1.79 -2.20 0.08
N LEU A 60 -2.38 -3.05 -0.76
CA LEU A 60 -1.76 -3.42 -2.02
C LEU A 60 -2.29 -2.50 -3.09
N MET A 61 -1.40 -1.78 -3.76
CA MET A 61 -1.78 -0.83 -4.78
C MET A 61 -0.84 -1.01 -5.97
N PRO A 62 -1.37 -1.23 -7.19
CA PRO A 62 -0.55 -1.16 -8.37
C PRO A 62 -0.03 0.28 -8.50
N LEU A 63 1.21 0.49 -8.07
CA LEU A 63 1.95 1.73 -8.33
C LEU A 63 2.33 1.76 -9.81
N ASP A 64 1.38 2.09 -10.67
CA ASP A 64 1.70 2.37 -12.05
C ASP A 64 2.48 3.69 -12.12
N ARG A 65 3.76 3.58 -12.48
CA ARG A 65 4.67 4.72 -12.58
C ARG A 65 4.24 5.72 -13.64
N ALA A 66 3.54 5.28 -14.69
CA ALA A 66 3.04 6.18 -15.73
C ALA A 66 1.87 7.01 -15.18
N GLN A 67 0.98 6.41 -14.40
CA GLN A 67 -0.14 7.11 -13.76
C GLN A 67 0.33 8.10 -12.68
N LEU A 68 1.45 7.79 -12.02
CA LEU A 68 2.00 8.60 -10.92
C LEU A 68 3.11 9.56 -11.34
N ALA A 69 3.43 9.63 -12.64
CA ALA A 69 4.47 10.50 -13.15
C ALA A 69 4.08 11.97 -12.92
N GLY A 70 4.91 12.71 -12.18
CA GLY A 70 4.66 14.11 -11.82
C GLY A 70 3.91 14.30 -10.49
N HIS A 71 3.20 13.28 -10.00
CA HIS A 71 2.42 13.34 -8.76
C HIS A 71 3.09 12.61 -7.58
N LEU A 72 4.05 11.73 -7.86
CA LEU A 72 4.81 10.99 -6.83
C LEU A 72 6.14 11.67 -6.49
N ARG A 73 6.37 11.89 -5.20
CA ARG A 73 7.63 12.39 -4.63
C ARG A 73 8.19 11.39 -3.63
N VAL A 74 9.50 11.20 -3.63
CA VAL A 74 10.21 10.49 -2.56
C VAL A 74 10.70 11.54 -1.56
N LEU A 75 10.18 11.49 -0.35
CA LEU A 75 10.47 12.44 0.72
C LEU A 75 11.60 11.99 1.64
N GLY A 76 12.11 10.77 1.47
CA GLY A 76 13.16 10.23 2.31
C GLY A 76 13.12 8.71 2.34
N ALA A 77 13.86 8.11 3.26
CA ALA A 77 13.83 6.68 3.48
C ALA A 77 13.96 6.37 4.98
N GLN A 78 13.27 5.32 5.41
CA GLN A 78 13.44 4.71 6.71
C GLN A 78 13.56 3.19 6.57
N ARG A 79 14.05 2.53 7.61
CA ARG A 79 14.03 1.06 7.62
C ARG A 79 12.57 0.60 7.63
N PRO A 80 12.12 -0.20 6.64
CA PRO A 80 10.77 -0.73 6.68
C PRO A 80 10.65 -1.69 7.87
N PRO A 81 9.50 -1.68 8.58
CA PRO A 81 9.23 -2.68 9.61
C PRO A 81 9.21 -4.09 8.97
N PRO A 82 9.35 -5.16 9.76
CA PRO A 82 9.08 -6.50 9.27
C PRO A 82 7.66 -6.55 8.68
N SER A 83 7.54 -6.98 7.42
CA SER A 83 6.22 -7.11 6.80
C SER A 83 5.46 -8.22 7.54
N PRO A 84 4.32 -7.93 8.19
CA PRO A 84 3.46 -8.98 8.69
C PRO A 84 3.00 -9.83 7.50
N GLY A 85 2.88 -11.14 7.69
CA GLY A 85 2.31 -11.99 6.67
C GLY A 85 0.84 -11.63 6.43
N PHE A 86 0.36 -11.70 5.19
CA PHE A 86 -1.04 -11.48 4.86
C PHE A 86 -1.44 -12.32 3.64
N ARG A 87 -2.76 -12.51 3.45
CA ARG A 87 -3.33 -13.19 2.29
C ARG A 87 -4.15 -12.25 1.43
N VAL A 88 -4.17 -12.50 0.13
CA VAL A 88 -4.94 -11.74 -0.86
C VAL A 88 -5.76 -12.72 -1.69
N PRO A 89 -7.10 -12.66 -1.62
CA PRO A 89 -7.94 -13.62 -2.29
C PRO A 89 -7.99 -13.29 -3.78
N VAL A 90 -7.73 -14.30 -4.62
CA VAL A 90 -7.92 -14.19 -6.06
C VAL A 90 -9.25 -14.81 -6.43
N ARG A 91 -10.09 -14.02 -7.09
CA ARG A 91 -11.47 -14.39 -7.42
C ARG A 91 -11.66 -14.55 -8.92
N ASP A 92 -12.58 -15.42 -9.31
CA ASP A 92 -13.03 -15.56 -10.68
C ASP A 92 -13.97 -14.40 -11.09
N ARG A 93 -14.46 -14.44 -12.33
CA ARG A 93 -15.40 -13.43 -12.83
C ARG A 93 -16.75 -13.43 -12.13
N ALA A 94 -17.14 -14.54 -11.50
CA ALA A 94 -18.35 -14.65 -10.70
C ALA A 94 -18.13 -14.18 -9.25
N GLY A 95 -16.89 -13.81 -8.89
CA GLY A 95 -16.51 -13.41 -7.54
C GLY A 95 -16.17 -14.57 -6.60
N ALA A 96 -16.15 -15.82 -7.09
CA ALA A 96 -15.77 -16.97 -6.29
C ALA A 96 -14.25 -17.01 -6.09
N GLU A 97 -13.81 -17.25 -4.86
CA GLU A 97 -12.37 -17.36 -4.54
C GLU A 97 -11.78 -18.64 -5.12
N ILE A 98 -10.71 -18.49 -5.91
CA ILE A 98 -10.03 -19.59 -6.59
C ILE A 98 -8.79 -20.02 -5.79
N TYR A 99 -8.01 -19.06 -5.31
CA TYR A 99 -6.80 -19.30 -4.51
C TYR A 99 -6.36 -18.03 -3.77
N ASP A 100 -5.46 -18.19 -2.81
CA ASP A 100 -4.86 -17.09 -2.04
C ASP A 100 -3.41 -16.81 -2.47
N TRP A 101 -3.11 -15.52 -2.55
CA TRP A 101 -1.76 -15.00 -2.59
C TRP A 101 -1.26 -14.72 -1.19
N ILE A 102 -0.24 -15.45 -0.75
CA ILE A 102 0.39 -15.27 0.55
C ILE A 102 1.63 -14.42 0.41
N TRP A 103 1.62 -13.27 1.09
CA TRP A 103 2.82 -12.48 1.29
C TRP A 103 3.42 -12.82 2.64
N GLN A 104 4.66 -13.32 2.66
CA GLN A 104 5.35 -13.63 3.91
C GLN A 104 6.85 -13.47 3.75
N ALA A 105 7.49 -12.77 4.68
CA ALA A 105 8.95 -12.55 4.69
C ALA A 105 9.48 -12.00 3.34
N GLY A 106 8.73 -11.10 2.71
CA GLY A 106 9.09 -10.51 1.42
C GLY A 106 8.96 -11.47 0.24
N ARG A 107 8.19 -12.54 0.35
CA ARG A 107 7.98 -13.50 -0.74
C ARG A 107 6.49 -13.73 -0.99
N LEU A 108 6.14 -13.84 -2.27
CA LEU A 108 4.81 -14.25 -2.72
C LEU A 108 4.75 -15.78 -2.87
N ARG A 109 3.71 -16.40 -2.33
CA ARG A 109 3.41 -17.83 -2.50
C ARG A 109 1.94 -18.03 -2.85
N LEU A 110 1.64 -19.09 -3.58
CA LEU A 110 0.27 -19.51 -3.86
C LEU A 110 -0.15 -20.57 -2.83
N ARG A 111 -1.33 -20.42 -2.24
CA ARG A 111 -1.95 -21.42 -1.36
C ARG A 111 -3.41 -21.61 -1.74
N ARG A 112 -3.96 -22.76 -1.37
CA ARG A 112 -5.42 -22.93 -1.38
C ARG A 112 -6.02 -22.12 -0.22
N PRO A 113 -7.24 -21.58 -0.36
CA PRO A 113 -7.87 -20.75 0.66
C PRO A 113 -7.87 -21.39 2.05
N GLU A 114 -8.17 -22.70 2.12
CA GLU A 114 -8.23 -23.45 3.38
C GLU A 114 -6.88 -23.55 4.12
N ASP A 115 -5.76 -23.34 3.41
CA ASP A 115 -4.40 -23.41 3.95
C ASP A 115 -3.89 -22.04 4.43
N ALA A 116 -4.73 -20.99 4.39
CA ALA A 116 -4.34 -19.59 4.56
C ALA A 116 -5.17 -18.80 5.60
N ASP A 117 -6.20 -19.41 6.19
CA ASP A 117 -7.19 -18.71 7.03
C ASP A 117 -6.64 -18.05 8.30
N ASP A 118 -5.43 -18.39 8.73
CA ASP A 118 -4.75 -17.81 9.88
C ASP A 118 -4.11 -16.44 9.57
N LEU A 119 -4.02 -16.05 8.30
CA LEU A 119 -3.40 -14.81 7.88
C LEU A 119 -4.42 -13.67 7.70
N PRO A 120 -4.05 -12.43 8.07
CA PRO A 120 -4.89 -11.26 7.81
C PRO A 120 -5.22 -11.13 6.32
N LEU A 121 -6.51 -10.95 6.03
CA LEU A 121 -7.00 -10.68 4.68
C LEU A 121 -6.61 -9.26 4.23
N ARG A 122 -6.13 -9.12 3.00
CA ARG A 122 -5.86 -7.85 2.34
C ARG A 122 -6.43 -7.85 0.94
N GLU A 123 -6.86 -6.68 0.49
CA GLU A 123 -7.37 -6.48 -0.85
C GLU A 123 -6.43 -5.57 -1.66
N ILE A 124 -6.39 -5.80 -2.96
CA ILE A 124 -5.75 -4.89 -3.91
C ILE A 124 -6.75 -3.76 -4.17
N ARG A 125 -6.33 -2.52 -3.94
CA ARG A 125 -7.16 -1.33 -4.14
C ARG A 125 -6.56 -0.43 -5.21
N ALA A 126 -7.43 0.20 -6.00
CA ALA A 126 -7.04 1.33 -6.83
C ALA A 126 -6.71 2.55 -5.95
N LEU A 127 -5.88 3.46 -6.47
CA LEU A 127 -5.54 4.70 -5.77
C LEU A 127 -6.79 5.54 -5.50
N ASP A 128 -7.65 5.72 -6.50
CA ASP A 128 -8.85 6.55 -6.38
C ASP A 128 -9.78 6.05 -5.27
N ASP A 129 -10.05 4.73 -5.22
CA ASP A 129 -10.87 4.13 -4.16
C ASP A 129 -10.27 4.39 -2.76
N LEU A 130 -8.95 4.30 -2.64
CA LEU A 130 -8.25 4.52 -1.37
C LEU A 130 -8.39 5.97 -0.92
N VAL A 131 -8.25 6.91 -1.85
CA VAL A 131 -8.34 8.35 -1.57
C VAL A 131 -9.78 8.74 -1.21
N GLU A 132 -10.78 8.21 -1.90
CA GLU A 132 -12.19 8.46 -1.58
C GLU A 132 -12.57 7.95 -0.18
N ASP A 133 -12.18 6.72 0.17
CA ASP A 133 -12.41 6.14 1.50
C ASP A 133 -11.76 7.02 2.59
N LEU A 134 -10.53 7.47 2.33
CA LEU A 134 -9.82 8.36 3.25
C LEU A 134 -10.49 9.71 3.45
N ALA A 135 -10.86 10.37 2.37
CA ALA A 135 -11.55 11.65 2.41
C ALA A 135 -12.89 11.51 3.16
N GLY A 136 -13.59 10.39 2.98
CA GLY A 136 -14.82 10.07 3.69
C GLY A 136 -14.63 9.81 5.19
N ARG A 137 -13.46 9.32 5.63
CA ARG A 137 -13.13 9.16 7.06
C ARG A 137 -12.74 10.49 7.70
N ALA A 138 -12.00 11.34 7.00
CA ALA A 138 -11.60 12.67 7.48
C ALA A 138 -12.82 13.57 7.75
N LYS A 139 -13.84 13.53 6.89
CA LYS A 139 -15.10 14.29 7.07
C LYS A 139 -15.97 13.84 8.24
N ARG A 140 -15.70 12.67 8.83
CA ARG A 140 -16.49 12.08 9.93
C ARG A 140 -15.84 12.25 11.31
N ARG A 141 -14.64 12.84 11.37
CA ARG A 141 -13.97 13.26 12.60
C ARG A 141 -14.22 14.74 12.84
#